data_AF-A0A2R7Y3U6-F1
#
_entry.id   AF-A0A2R7Y3U6-F1
#
_cell.length_a   1.000
_cell.length_b   1.000
_cell.length_c   1.000
_cell.angle_alpha   90.00
_cell.angle_beta   90.00
_cell.angle_gamma   90.00
#
_symmetry.space_group_name_H-M   'P 1'
#
loop_
_entity.id
_entity.type
_entity.pdbx_description
1 polymer ?
#
loop_
_entity_poly.entity_id
_entity_poly.type
_entity_poly.pdbx_seq_one_letter_code
_entity_poly.pdbx_strand_id
1 'polypeptide(L)'
;MSNSFGSFDGVVEVYGVYVSAGLKGRRGLNARRRGLKRRGRGRYESDKVPVMVIVPMDGDEEYILMISMDSSKIEEVVISRISRGSVIMTDGFKSYGVLESLGYIHETVKHSEREYAKGDVHINNCENGASILRPCLAKHRGISDKTNNIV
;
A
#
# COMPACT_ATOMS: atom_id res chain seq x y z
N MET A 1 -4.31 -6.75 -22.01
CA MET A 1 -5.22 -7.68 -21.30
C MET A 1 -5.66 -6.96 -20.03
N SER A 2 -6.89 -6.45 -20.01
CA SER A 2 -7.48 -5.83 -18.82
C SER A 2 -7.84 -6.94 -17.84
N ASN A 3 -7.07 -7.08 -16.76
CA ASN A 3 -7.53 -7.85 -15.62
C ASN A 3 -8.67 -7.07 -14.98
N SER A 4 -9.91 -7.43 -15.29
CA SER A 4 -11.08 -6.96 -14.55
C SER A 4 -11.12 -7.71 -13.20
N PHE A 5 -10.27 -7.29 -12.28
CA PHE A 5 -10.59 -7.49 -10.87
C PHE A 5 -11.86 -6.68 -10.59
N GLY A 6 -12.78 -7.23 -9.80
CA GLY A 6 -13.99 -6.51 -9.41
C GLY A 6 -13.63 -5.18 -8.74
N SER A 7 -14.52 -4.19 -8.86
CA SER A 7 -14.37 -2.93 -8.16
C SER A 7 -14.98 -3.08 -6.76
N PHE A 8 -14.22 -2.78 -5.71
CA PHE A 8 -14.74 -2.69 -4.35
C PHE A 8 -15.77 -1.55 -4.25
N ASP A 9 -16.80 -1.74 -3.44
CA ASP A 9 -17.84 -0.73 -3.19
C ASP A 9 -18.09 -0.54 -1.68
N GLY A 10 -18.85 0.50 -1.34
CA GLY A 10 -19.21 0.80 0.04
C GLY A 10 -18.05 1.43 0.83
N VAL A 11 -17.62 0.75 1.90
CA VAL A 11 -16.57 1.23 2.81
C VAL A 11 -15.29 0.42 2.58
N VAL A 12 -14.18 1.12 2.34
CA VAL A 12 -12.89 0.50 2.01
C VAL A 12 -11.76 1.16 2.80
N GLU A 13 -10.94 0.37 3.48
CA GLU A 13 -9.70 0.83 4.09
C GLU A 13 -8.56 0.78 3.06
N VAL A 14 -7.70 1.81 3.05
CA VAL A 14 -6.52 1.85 2.19
C VAL A 14 -5.30 2.31 2.98
N TYR A 15 -4.22 1.53 2.91
CA TYR A 15 -2.98 1.81 3.62
C TYR A 15 -1.72 1.53 2.80
N GLY A 16 -0.65 2.29 3.04
CA GLY A 16 0.65 2.11 2.39
C GLY A 16 1.67 1.41 3.29
N VAL A 17 2.14 0.22 2.89
CA VAL A 17 3.18 -0.54 3.59
C VAL A 17 4.46 -0.64 2.75
N TYR A 18 5.63 -0.53 3.38
CA TYR A 18 6.92 -0.62 2.66
C TYR A 18 7.65 -1.91 2.98
N VAL A 19 7.94 -2.71 1.96
CA VAL A 19 8.61 -4.02 2.09
C VAL A 19 9.99 -3.97 1.44
N SER A 20 10.94 -4.73 1.98
CA SER A 20 12.29 -4.75 1.41
C SER A 20 12.32 -5.48 0.07
N ALA A 21 13.05 -4.96 -0.92
CA ALA A 21 13.39 -5.66 -2.15
C ALA A 21 14.85 -6.13 -2.15
N GLY A 22 15.08 -7.29 -2.75
CA GLY A 22 16.39 -7.92 -2.88
C GLY A 22 16.66 -8.35 -4.31
N LEU A 23 17.95 -8.48 -4.66
CA LEU A 23 18.44 -8.98 -5.96
C LEU A 23 18.28 -10.50 -6.10
N LYS A 24 17.23 -11.08 -5.52
CA LYS A 24 17.03 -12.53 -5.50
C LYS A 24 16.99 -13.08 -6.92
N GLY A 25 17.65 -14.21 -7.14
CA GLY A 25 17.75 -14.84 -8.46
C GLY A 25 18.81 -14.24 -9.39
N ARG A 26 19.61 -13.26 -8.92
CA ARG A 26 20.79 -12.76 -9.64
C ARG A 26 22.07 -13.40 -9.07
N ARG A 27 22.94 -13.92 -9.94
CA ARG A 27 24.24 -14.53 -9.58
C ARG A 27 25.38 -13.52 -9.77
N GLY A 28 26.52 -13.76 -9.10
CA GLY A 28 27.75 -12.95 -9.30
C GLY A 28 27.73 -11.55 -8.67
N LEU A 29 26.81 -11.30 -7.73
CA LEU A 29 26.68 -10.00 -7.08
C LEU A 29 27.42 -9.95 -5.75
N ASN A 30 28.01 -8.79 -5.45
CA ASN A 30 28.56 -8.52 -4.14
C ASN A 30 27.47 -8.49 -3.06
N ALA A 31 27.78 -8.99 -1.87
CA ALA A 31 26.90 -8.91 -0.71
C ALA A 31 26.57 -7.44 -0.39
N ARG A 32 25.27 -7.12 -0.27
CA ARG A 32 24.82 -5.75 0.03
C ARG A 32 25.20 -5.37 1.46
N ARG A 33 26.16 -4.44 1.64
CA ARG A 33 26.61 -3.97 2.96
C ARG A 33 25.62 -3.05 3.71
N ARG A 34 24.61 -2.48 3.04
CA ARG A 34 23.71 -1.44 3.59
C ARG A 34 22.22 -1.58 3.25
N GLY A 35 21.75 -2.76 2.82
CA GLY A 35 20.37 -2.97 2.32
C GLY A 35 19.23 -2.69 3.32
N LEU A 36 19.54 -2.31 4.57
CA LEU A 36 18.59 -2.09 5.67
C LEU A 36 18.80 -0.76 6.42
N LYS A 37 19.70 0.13 5.96
CA LYS A 37 20.15 1.31 6.74
C LYS A 37 19.73 2.67 6.16
N ARG A 38 18.76 2.74 5.24
CA ARG A 38 18.22 4.02 4.79
C ARG A 38 16.98 4.39 5.62
N ARG A 39 17.02 5.56 6.26
CA ARG A 39 15.88 6.18 6.93
C ARG A 39 14.91 6.76 5.89
N GLY A 40 13.62 6.78 6.20
CA GLY A 40 12.56 7.36 5.36
C GLY A 40 11.74 6.32 4.59
N ARG A 41 10.70 6.81 3.91
CA ARG A 41 9.91 6.04 2.95
C ARG A 41 10.78 5.77 1.73
N GLY A 42 10.87 4.51 1.32
CA GLY A 42 11.70 4.17 0.18
C GLY A 42 10.90 3.92 -1.10
N ARG A 43 11.67 3.75 -2.17
CA ARG A 43 11.24 3.51 -3.54
C ARG A 43 11.91 2.22 -4.00
N TYR A 44 11.52 1.73 -5.17
CA TYR A 44 12.19 0.59 -5.78
C TYR A 44 13.72 0.74 -5.81
N GLU A 45 14.20 1.91 -6.22
CA GLU A 45 15.63 2.28 -6.28
C GLU A 45 16.34 2.26 -4.92
N SER A 46 15.60 2.38 -3.82
CA SER A 46 16.13 2.33 -2.45
C SER A 46 15.81 1.02 -1.73
N ASP A 47 15.47 -0.03 -2.48
CA ASP A 47 15.20 -1.38 -1.98
C ASP A 47 14.02 -1.45 -0.99
N LYS A 48 13.10 -0.49 -1.04
CA LYS A 48 11.87 -0.47 -0.24
C LYS A 48 10.71 -0.23 -1.19
N VAL A 49 10.01 -1.31 -1.50
CA VAL A 49 8.90 -1.28 -2.43
C VAL A 49 7.64 -0.94 -1.65
N PRO A 50 6.91 0.10 -2.06
CA PRO A 50 5.59 0.34 -1.51
C PRO A 50 4.61 -0.72 -1.98
N VAL A 51 3.73 -1.12 -1.08
CA VAL A 51 2.58 -1.98 -1.32
C VAL A 51 1.38 -1.21 -0.81
N MET A 52 0.38 -1.04 -1.66
CA MET A 52 -0.93 -0.57 -1.23
C MET A 52 -1.73 -1.78 -0.76
N VAL A 53 -2.22 -1.70 0.48
CA VAL A 53 -3.16 -2.66 1.06
C VAL A 53 -4.55 -2.06 0.92
N ILE A 54 -5.48 -2.81 0.35
CA ILE A 54 -6.88 -2.41 0.18
C ILE A 54 -7.74 -3.46 0.87
N VAL A 55 -8.57 -3.06 1.82
CA VAL A 55 -9.46 -3.97 2.55
C VAL A 55 -10.88 -3.43 2.48
N PRO A 56 -11.78 -4.04 1.68
CA PRO A 56 -13.20 -3.69 1.72
C PRO A 56 -13.83 -4.18 3.05
N MET A 57 -14.93 -3.56 3.45
CA MET A 57 -15.71 -4.03 4.62
C MET A 57 -16.30 -5.42 4.40
N ASP A 58 -16.65 -5.75 3.16
CA ASP A 58 -17.11 -7.07 2.75
C ASP A 58 -16.31 -7.53 1.52
N GLY A 59 -15.63 -8.67 1.63
CA GLY A 59 -14.79 -9.24 0.58
C GLY A 59 -13.35 -9.49 0.99
N ASP A 60 -12.54 -9.85 0.00
CA ASP A 60 -11.14 -10.22 0.17
C ASP A 60 -10.22 -8.99 0.10
N GLU A 61 -9.20 -8.96 0.98
CA GLU A 61 -8.15 -7.94 0.94
C GLU A 61 -7.23 -8.09 -0.29
N GLU A 62 -6.80 -6.97 -0.85
CA GLU A 62 -5.86 -6.90 -1.97
C GLU A 62 -4.54 -6.22 -1.58
N TYR A 63 -3.43 -6.76 -2.12
CA TYR A 63 -2.08 -6.21 -1.96
C TYR A 63 -1.49 -5.85 -3.33
N ILE A 64 -1.30 -4.57 -3.58
CA ILE A 64 -0.86 -4.06 -4.88
C ILE A 64 0.56 -3.52 -4.75
N LEU A 65 1.49 -4.06 -5.54
CA LEU A 65 2.86 -3.56 -5.60
C LEU A 65 2.91 -2.26 -6.37
N MET A 66 3.34 -1.20 -5.69
CA MET A 66 3.38 0.16 -6.21
C MET A 66 4.81 0.56 -6.59
N ILE A 67 4.96 1.41 -7.61
CA ILE A 67 6.23 2.06 -7.92
C ILE A 67 6.55 3.19 -6.92
N SER A 68 5.50 3.93 -6.51
CA SER A 68 5.53 4.97 -5.49
C SER A 68 4.15 5.18 -4.87
N MET A 69 4.10 5.84 -3.70
CA MET A 69 2.85 6.28 -3.05
C MET A 69 2.61 7.78 -3.31
N ASP A 70 2.83 8.21 -4.55
CA ASP A 70 2.55 9.57 -4.99
C ASP A 70 1.07 9.67 -5.39
N SER A 71 0.47 10.86 -5.30
CA SER A 71 -0.97 11.04 -5.52
C SER A 71 -1.46 10.51 -6.87
N SER A 72 -0.70 10.71 -7.96
CA SER A 72 -1.07 10.20 -9.29
C SER A 72 -1.15 8.68 -9.36
N LYS A 73 -0.27 7.98 -8.62
CA LYS A 73 -0.25 6.51 -8.56
C LYS A 73 -1.33 5.96 -7.66
N ILE A 74 -1.62 6.66 -6.57
CA ILE A 74 -2.78 6.35 -5.72
C ILE A 74 -4.06 6.52 -6.52
N GLU A 75 -4.21 7.61 -7.26
CA GLU A 75 -5.36 7.87 -8.13
C GLU A 75 -5.56 6.75 -9.16
N GLU A 76 -4.51 6.38 -9.89
CA GLU A 76 -4.55 5.32 -10.91
C GLU A 76 -5.09 4.01 -10.34
N VAL A 77 -4.56 3.58 -9.19
CA VAL A 77 -4.96 2.32 -8.56
C VAL A 77 -6.36 2.42 -7.97
N VAL A 78 -6.65 3.47 -7.22
CA VAL A 78 -7.96 3.64 -6.56
C VAL A 78 -9.09 3.70 -7.59
N ILE A 79 -8.95 4.46 -8.67
CA ILE A 79 -9.97 4.50 -9.75
C ILE A 79 -10.18 3.14 -10.39
N SER A 80 -9.13 2.32 -10.50
CA SER A 80 -9.21 1.00 -11.12
C SER A 80 -9.76 -0.10 -10.19
N ARG A 81 -9.84 0.16 -8.88
CA ARG A 81 -10.14 -0.84 -7.85
C ARG A 81 -11.32 -0.52 -6.96
N ILE A 82 -11.69 0.75 -6.83
CA ILE A 82 -12.72 1.20 -5.90
C ILE A 82 -13.75 2.03 -6.67
N SER A 83 -15.01 1.70 -6.47
CA SER A 83 -16.13 2.35 -7.14
C SER A 83 -16.26 3.79 -6.65
N ARG A 84 -16.43 4.74 -7.56
CA ARG A 84 -16.69 6.16 -7.20
C ARG A 84 -17.90 6.27 -6.27
N GLY A 85 -17.87 7.24 -5.36
CA GLY A 85 -18.89 7.41 -4.32
C GLY A 85 -18.68 6.54 -3.08
N SER A 86 -17.72 5.61 -3.09
CA SER A 86 -17.35 4.83 -1.90
C SER A 86 -16.69 5.69 -0.82
N VAL A 87 -16.78 5.23 0.42
CA VAL A 87 -16.06 5.77 1.57
C VAL A 87 -14.69 5.11 1.63
N ILE A 88 -13.63 5.91 1.54
CA ILE A 88 -12.25 5.45 1.67
C ILE A 88 -11.70 5.95 3.01
N MET A 89 -11.24 5.01 3.84
CA MET A 89 -10.59 5.30 5.12
C MET A 89 -9.08 5.15 4.98
N THR A 90 -8.31 6.18 5.33
CA THR A 90 -6.84 6.15 5.26
C THR A 90 -6.17 6.68 6.53
N ASP A 91 -4.85 6.57 6.61
CA ASP A 91 -4.06 7.37 7.54
C ASP A 91 -3.99 8.84 7.07
N GLY A 92 -3.37 9.69 7.90
CA GLY A 92 -3.14 11.11 7.58
C GLY A 92 -2.06 11.38 6.51
N PHE A 93 -1.74 10.43 5.62
CA PHE A 93 -0.72 10.66 4.60
C PHE A 93 -1.22 11.59 3.48
N LYS A 94 -0.51 12.71 3.29
CA LYS A 94 -0.87 13.79 2.35
C LYS A 94 -1.21 13.32 0.92
N SER A 95 -0.58 12.26 0.42
CA SER A 95 -0.82 11.82 -0.96
C SER A 95 -2.27 11.37 -1.20
N TYR A 96 -3.00 10.96 -0.15
CA TYR A 96 -4.42 10.62 -0.22
C TYR A 96 -5.35 11.84 -0.38
N GLY A 97 -4.85 13.07 -0.21
CA GLY A 97 -5.68 14.28 -0.33
C GLY A 97 -6.31 14.51 -1.71
N VAL A 98 -5.97 13.72 -2.73
CA VAL A 98 -6.63 13.76 -4.04
C VAL A 98 -7.98 13.05 -4.07
N LEU A 99 -8.27 12.17 -3.10
CA LEU A 99 -9.43 11.27 -3.15
C LEU A 99 -10.77 12.01 -3.18
N GLU A 100 -10.93 13.07 -2.40
CA GLU A 100 -12.16 13.88 -2.42
C GLU A 100 -12.44 14.47 -3.81
N SER A 101 -11.40 14.98 -4.48
CA SER A 101 -11.54 15.57 -5.82
C SER A 101 -11.90 14.55 -6.91
N LEU A 102 -11.70 13.26 -6.63
CA LEU A 102 -12.04 12.16 -7.54
C LEU A 102 -13.46 11.62 -7.32
N GLY A 103 -14.21 12.18 -6.36
CA GLY A 103 -15.59 11.79 -6.06
C GLY A 103 -15.72 10.67 -5.03
N TYR A 104 -14.71 10.48 -4.16
CA TYR A 104 -14.81 9.59 -3.00
C TYR A 104 -15.13 10.39 -1.73
N ILE A 105 -15.76 9.73 -0.77
CA ILE A 105 -15.88 10.26 0.59
C ILE A 105 -14.61 9.83 1.32
N HIS A 106 -13.74 10.78 1.67
CA HIS A 106 -12.45 10.48 2.28
C HIS A 106 -12.47 10.74 3.78
N GLU A 107 -12.33 9.68 4.56
CA GLU A 107 -12.19 9.76 6.00
C GLU A 107 -10.76 9.39 6.41
N THR A 108 -10.24 10.05 7.45
CA THR A 108 -8.85 9.85 7.88
C THR A 108 -8.75 9.66 9.39
N VAL A 109 -7.81 8.81 9.80
CA VAL A 109 -7.31 8.75 11.18
C VAL A 109 -5.89 9.29 11.25
N LYS A 110 -5.63 10.16 12.23
CA LYS A 110 -4.32 10.80 12.40
C LYS A 110 -3.53 10.20 13.55
N HIS A 111 -2.72 9.19 13.26
CA HIS A 111 -1.85 8.57 14.26
C HIS A 111 -0.83 9.54 14.89
N SER A 112 -0.43 10.61 14.18
CA SER A 112 0.42 11.67 14.74
C SER A 112 -0.23 12.42 15.91
N GLU A 113 -1.56 12.44 15.93
CA GLU A 113 -2.38 13.07 16.97
C GLU A 113 -2.87 12.03 18.00
N ARG A 114 -2.31 10.80 17.97
CA ARG A 114 -2.74 9.64 18.77
C ARG A 114 -4.20 9.22 18.53
N GLU A 115 -4.72 9.52 17.35
CA GLU A 115 -6.02 9.04 16.89
C GLU A 115 -5.83 7.70 16.17
N TYR A 116 -6.53 6.67 16.64
CA TYR A 116 -6.49 5.31 16.09
C TYR A 116 -7.84 4.87 15.51
N ALA A 117 -8.93 5.47 15.99
CA ALA A 117 -10.27 5.33 15.44
C ALA A 117 -11.08 6.60 15.74
N LYS A 118 -12.02 6.94 14.87
CA LYS A 118 -12.98 8.04 15.05
C LYS A 118 -14.38 7.53 14.73
N GLY A 119 -15.09 7.07 15.77
CA GLY A 119 -16.30 6.28 15.57
C GLY A 119 -15.96 5.00 14.80
N ASP A 120 -16.64 4.78 13.68
CA ASP A 120 -16.41 3.63 12.79
C ASP A 120 -15.26 3.86 11.79
N VAL A 121 -14.63 5.05 11.78
CA VAL A 121 -13.49 5.34 10.90
C VAL A 121 -12.21 4.77 11.51
N HIS A 122 -11.59 3.80 10.84
CA HIS A 122 -10.28 3.26 11.18
C HIS A 122 -9.60 2.60 9.98
N ILE A 123 -8.33 2.23 10.13
CA ILE A 123 -7.58 1.41 9.14
C ILE A 123 -7.00 0.13 9.76
N ASN A 124 -7.63 -0.37 10.83
CA ASN A 124 -7.12 -1.47 11.63
C ASN A 124 -7.01 -2.79 10.85
N ASN A 125 -7.89 -3.03 9.88
CA ASN A 125 -7.82 -4.23 9.06
C ASN A 125 -6.61 -4.17 8.12
N CYS A 126 -6.39 -3.02 7.48
CA CYS A 126 -5.18 -2.75 6.72
C CYS A 126 -3.90 -2.90 7.56
N GLU A 127 -3.88 -2.35 8.78
CA GLU A 127 -2.73 -2.46 9.68
C GLU A 127 -2.49 -3.92 10.12
N ASN A 128 -3.56 -4.67 10.40
CA ASN A 128 -3.49 -6.09 10.69
C ASN A 128 -2.91 -6.89 9.51
N GLY A 129 -3.42 -6.70 8.29
CA GLY A 129 -2.89 -7.36 7.08
C GLY A 129 -1.41 -7.03 6.85
N ALA A 130 -1.03 -5.75 7.00
CA ALA A 130 0.36 -5.32 6.93
C ALA A 130 1.25 -5.96 8.03
N SER A 131 0.71 -6.16 9.24
CA SER A 131 1.41 -6.80 10.35
C SER A 131 1.73 -8.28 10.08
N ILE A 132 0.90 -8.97 9.30
CA ILE A 132 1.10 -10.36 8.87
C ILE A 132 2.04 -10.42 7.65
N LEU A 133 1.84 -9.54 6.67
CA LEU A 133 2.61 -9.50 5.43
C LEU A 133 4.10 -9.29 5.68
N ARG A 134 4.47 -8.31 6.53
CA ARG A 134 5.86 -7.92 6.75
C ARG A 134 6.73 -9.08 7.27
N PRO A 135 6.39 -9.79 8.36
CA PRO A 135 7.15 -10.95 8.82
C PRO A 135 7.21 -12.07 7.79
N CYS A 136 6.12 -12.36 7.09
CA CYS A 136 6.09 -13.39 6.04
C CYS A 136 7.13 -13.09 4.95
N LEU A 137 7.11 -11.87 4.39
CA LEU A 137 8.11 -11.47 3.40
C LEU A 137 9.52 -11.39 3.97
N ALA A 138 9.68 -10.98 5.24
CA ALA A 138 10.99 -10.89 5.89
C ALA A 138 11.67 -12.26 6.00
N LYS A 139 10.93 -13.33 6.33
CA LYS A 139 11.44 -14.72 6.33
C LYS A 139 12.06 -15.09 4.98
N HIS A 140 11.45 -14.61 3.89
CA HIS A 140 11.97 -14.84 2.55
C HIS A 140 13.06 -13.85 2.14
N ARG A 141 13.45 -12.87 2.96
CA ARG A 141 14.36 -11.74 2.63
C ARG A 141 13.75 -10.71 1.67
N GLY A 142 12.48 -10.40 1.84
CA GLY A 142 11.76 -9.37 1.06
C GLY A 142 11.17 -9.89 -0.25
N ILE A 143 11.00 -9.02 -1.24
CA ILE A 143 10.53 -9.37 -2.60
C ILE A 143 11.68 -9.29 -3.61
N SER A 144 11.50 -9.87 -4.80
CA SER A 144 12.49 -9.77 -5.89
C SER A 144 12.38 -8.42 -6.60
N ASP A 145 13.53 -7.85 -6.95
CA ASP A 145 13.64 -6.68 -7.83
C ASP A 145 13.48 -7.01 -9.33
N LYS A 146 12.88 -8.15 -9.67
CA LYS A 146 12.43 -8.50 -11.02
C LYS A 146 10.91 -8.60 -11.12
N THR A 147 10.19 -8.09 -10.12
CA THR A 147 8.73 -8.22 -10.11
C THR A 147 8.16 -7.35 -11.23
N ASN A 148 7.63 -7.96 -12.29
CA ASN A 148 7.18 -7.28 -13.51
C ASN A 148 5.78 -6.65 -13.40
N ASN A 149 5.10 -6.80 -12.26
CA ASN A 149 3.73 -6.33 -12.04
C ASN A 149 3.70 -5.20 -10.99
N ILE A 150 4.52 -4.16 -11.20
CA ILE A 150 4.55 -2.97 -10.35
C ILE A 150 3.76 -1.89 -11.09
N VAL A 151 2.80 -1.27 -10.40
CA VAL A 151 1.91 -0.21 -10.92
C VAL A 151 2.31 1.17 -10.43
#